data_AF-A0A843TRF7-F1
#
_entry.id   AF-A0A843TRF7-F1
#
_cell.length_a   1.000
_cell.length_b   1.000
_cell.length_c   1.000
_cell.angle_alpha   90.00
_cell.angle_beta   90.00
_cell.angle_gamma   90.00
#
_symmetry.space_group_name_H-M   'P 1'
#
loop_
_entity.id
_entity.type
_entity.pdbx_description
1 polymer ?
#
loop_
_entity_poly.entity_id
_entity_poly.type
_entity_poly.pdbx_seq_one_letter_code
_entity_poly.pdbx_strand_id
1 'polypeptide(L)'
;MVIVHLHELDYKNLWATDEILESGDQGGLGVEIAGGGSGDGGEQQRQLLKAEIAVHPLYEQLLAAHVGCLRVATPIDHLPLIDAQLAQSHNLLRNYATQHRPVLSPQDKHDLDNFVTQYLLVLCSFKEQLQQHVRVHAVEAVMACREIEQSLHDLTGMHDT
;
A
#
# COMPACT_ATOMS: atom_id res chain seq x y z
N MET A 1 6.44 -9.60 -6.63
CA MET A 1 5.21 -10.38 -6.36
C MET A 1 4.63 -9.97 -5.01
N VAL A 2 4.27 -8.69 -4.85
CA VAL A 2 3.90 -8.09 -3.54
C VAL A 2 2.47 -7.51 -3.55
N ILE A 3 1.76 -7.55 -4.69
CA ILE A 3 0.43 -6.93 -4.83
C ILE A 3 -0.58 -7.86 -5.55
N VAL A 4 -0.37 -9.18 -5.56
CA VAL A 4 -1.33 -10.15 -6.18
C VAL A 4 -1.83 -11.20 -5.19
N HIS A 5 -1.87 -10.90 -3.90
CA HIS A 5 -2.55 -11.75 -2.89
C HIS A 5 -3.69 -11.01 -2.17
N LEU A 6 -4.38 -10.16 -2.93
CA LEU A 6 -5.54 -9.39 -2.51
C LEU A 6 -6.87 -10.18 -2.59
N HIS A 7 -6.92 -11.46 -2.17
CA HIS A 7 -8.22 -12.15 -2.13
C HIS A 7 -8.75 -12.59 -0.77
N GLU A 8 -7.99 -12.85 0.30
CA GLU A 8 -8.70 -13.38 1.48
C GLU A 8 -8.15 -13.25 2.88
N LEU A 9 -7.05 -12.56 3.17
CA LEU A 9 -6.69 -12.36 4.58
C LEU A 9 -6.04 -10.99 4.81
N ASP A 10 -6.62 -10.29 5.78
CA ASP A 10 -5.96 -9.32 6.66
C ASP A 10 -5.86 -7.84 6.25
N TYR A 11 -7.02 -7.18 6.21
CA TYR A 11 -7.16 -5.72 6.14
C TYR A 11 -6.68 -4.96 7.40
N LYS A 12 -6.06 -5.63 8.39
CA LYS A 12 -5.43 -4.97 9.55
C LYS A 12 -3.91 -4.83 9.41
N ASN A 13 -3.24 -5.70 8.66
CA ASN A 13 -1.80 -5.93 8.83
C ASN A 13 -0.84 -5.31 7.81
N LEU A 14 -1.32 -4.53 6.84
CA LEU A 14 -0.43 -3.91 5.84
C LEU A 14 0.25 -2.61 6.29
N TRP A 15 -0.11 -2.10 7.47
CA TRP A 15 0.73 -1.28 8.33
C TRP A 15 0.90 -1.86 9.74
N ALA A 16 0.10 -2.85 10.15
CA ALA A 16 0.32 -3.57 11.40
C ALA A 16 1.38 -4.66 11.26
N THR A 17 2.61 -4.18 11.30
CA THR A 17 3.65 -4.91 12.02
C THR A 17 3.59 -4.60 13.53
N ASP A 18 2.40 -4.29 14.05
CA ASP A 18 2.10 -3.95 15.45
C ASP A 18 1.00 -4.86 16.04
N GLU A 19 0.77 -6.05 15.47
CA GLU A 19 -0.17 -7.01 16.06
C GLU A 19 0.48 -7.89 17.15
N ILE A 20 1.21 -7.26 18.08
CA ILE A 20 1.38 -7.75 19.46
C ILE A 20 1.56 -6.52 20.35
N LEU A 21 0.47 -5.87 20.78
CA LEU A 21 0.35 -5.16 22.08
C LEU A 21 -1.07 -4.56 22.26
N GLU A 22 -2.07 -5.44 22.36
CA GLU A 22 -3.20 -5.17 23.26
C GLU A 22 -3.64 -6.48 23.93
N SER A 23 -3.03 -6.77 25.07
CA SER A 23 -3.68 -7.52 26.14
C SER A 23 -2.96 -7.21 27.45
N GLY A 24 -3.49 -6.25 28.20
CA GLY A 24 -2.96 -5.82 29.48
C GLY A 24 -3.81 -4.71 30.09
N ASP A 25 -5.07 -5.04 30.35
CA ASP A 25 -6.00 -4.26 31.16
C ASP A 25 -5.30 -3.73 32.43
N GLN A 26 -5.33 -2.41 32.59
CA GLN A 26 -4.65 -1.69 33.65
C GLN A 26 -5.56 -1.65 34.88
N GLY A 27 -5.30 -2.53 35.85
CA GLY A 27 -6.01 -2.52 37.12
C GLY A 27 -5.25 -3.27 38.22
N GLY A 28 -4.49 -2.54 39.05
CA GLY A 28 -4.06 -3.07 40.35
C GLY A 28 -2.63 -2.72 40.76
N LEU A 29 -2.54 -1.97 41.86
CA LEU A 29 -1.34 -1.70 42.65
C LEU A 29 -0.71 -3.02 43.15
N GLY A 30 0.61 -3.20 43.01
CA GLY A 30 1.31 -4.35 43.58
C GLY A 30 2.79 -4.36 43.22
N VAL A 31 3.63 -4.66 44.21
CA VAL A 31 5.07 -4.46 44.22
C VAL A 31 5.82 -5.71 43.69
N GLU A 32 7.07 -5.49 43.24
CA GLU A 32 8.27 -6.36 43.27
C GLU A 32 8.55 -7.56 42.33
N ILE A 33 9.81 -7.53 41.83
CA ILE A 33 10.77 -8.60 41.46
C ILE A 33 10.83 -9.15 40.01
N ALA A 34 11.95 -8.80 39.37
CA ALA A 34 12.81 -9.55 38.44
C ALA A 34 12.20 -10.45 37.36
N GLY A 35 12.53 -10.15 36.10
CA GLY A 35 12.48 -11.13 35.01
C GLY A 35 12.66 -10.52 33.62
N GLY A 36 13.86 -10.68 33.06
CA GLY A 36 14.24 -10.61 31.63
C GLY A 36 13.36 -9.88 30.62
N GLY A 37 13.89 -8.79 30.05
CA GLY A 37 13.33 -8.10 28.88
C GLY A 37 14.38 -7.81 27.81
N SER A 38 14.98 -8.83 27.21
CA SER A 38 15.95 -8.71 26.11
C SER A 38 15.29 -8.61 24.73
N GLY A 39 14.23 -7.79 24.58
CA GLY A 39 13.49 -7.62 23.32
C GLY A 39 13.21 -6.17 22.89
N ASP A 40 13.48 -5.19 23.76
CA ASP A 40 13.02 -3.80 23.61
C ASP A 40 13.81 -2.99 22.55
N GLY A 41 15.10 -3.29 22.37
CA GLY A 41 15.97 -2.51 21.46
C GLY A 41 15.64 -2.66 19.97
N GLY A 42 15.07 -3.78 19.55
CA GLY A 42 14.75 -4.05 18.14
C GLY A 42 13.49 -3.33 17.67
N GLU A 43 12.46 -3.31 18.52
CA GLU A 43 11.19 -2.63 18.21
C GLU A 43 11.38 -1.11 18.17
N GLN A 44 12.14 -0.58 19.13
CA GLN A 44 12.45 0.85 19.15
C GLN A 44 13.29 1.27 17.93
N GLN A 45 14.28 0.48 17.53
CA GLN A 45 15.04 0.74 16.31
C GLN A 45 14.15 0.76 15.07
N ARG A 46 13.17 -0.17 14.99
CA ARG A 46 12.23 -0.24 13.88
C ARG A 46 11.28 0.97 13.83
N GLN A 47 10.79 1.42 14.98
CA GLN A 47 9.99 2.65 15.08
C GLN A 47 10.77 3.89 14.63
N LEU A 48 12.05 3.97 14.98
CA LEU A 48 12.93 5.05 14.54
C LEU A 48 13.15 5.02 13.01
N LEU A 49 13.34 3.84 12.41
CA LEU A 49 13.41 3.69 10.96
C LEU A 49 12.11 4.10 10.28
N LYS A 50 10.95 3.69 10.81
CA LYS A 50 9.63 4.11 10.31
C LYS A 50 9.48 5.63 10.34
N ALA A 51 9.94 6.29 11.42
CA ALA A 51 9.93 7.74 11.55
C ALA A 51 10.84 8.44 10.53
N GLU A 52 12.05 7.91 10.27
CA GLU A 52 12.96 8.45 9.25
C GLU A 52 12.37 8.32 7.84
N ILE A 53 11.72 7.21 7.52
CA ILE A 53 11.02 7.03 6.24
C ILE A 53 9.84 8.01 6.13
N ALA A 54 9.07 8.20 7.21
CA ALA A 54 7.89 9.06 7.22
C ALA A 54 8.20 10.54 6.98
N VAL A 55 9.41 11.01 7.37
CA VAL A 55 9.85 12.40 7.12
C VAL A 55 10.69 12.55 5.85
N HIS A 56 10.90 11.47 5.09
CA HIS A 56 11.75 11.47 3.92
C HIS A 56 11.16 12.37 2.81
N PRO A 57 11.95 13.22 2.13
CA PRO A 57 11.44 14.18 1.13
C PRO A 57 10.66 13.55 -0.04
N LEU A 58 11.04 12.32 -0.42
CA LEU A 58 10.39 11.57 -1.50
C LEU A 58 9.25 10.65 -1.02
N TYR A 59 8.91 10.66 0.27
CA TYR A 59 7.89 9.76 0.82
C TYR A 59 6.52 9.96 0.16
N GLU A 60 6.09 11.22 0.02
CA GLU A 60 4.82 11.56 -0.63
C GLU A 60 4.76 11.08 -2.09
N GLN A 61 5.88 11.20 -2.82
CA GLN A 61 5.97 10.71 -4.19
C GLN A 61 5.89 9.19 -4.25
N LEU A 62 6.55 8.52 -3.31
CA LEU A 62 6.52 7.07 -3.19
C LEU A 62 5.10 6.55 -2.90
N LEU A 63 4.42 7.18 -1.93
CA LEU A 63 3.05 6.87 -1.58
C LEU A 63 2.12 7.13 -2.78
N ALA A 64 2.26 8.26 -3.46
CA ALA A 64 1.47 8.59 -4.64
C ALA A 64 1.68 7.60 -5.80
N ALA A 65 2.92 7.18 -6.06
CA ALA A 65 3.22 6.17 -7.06
C ALA A 65 2.56 4.83 -6.71
N HIS A 66 2.65 4.41 -5.45
CA HIS A 66 2.05 3.17 -4.97
C HIS A 66 0.52 3.18 -5.04
N VAL A 67 -0.13 4.25 -4.53
CA VAL A 67 -1.58 4.45 -4.65
C VAL A 67 -1.99 4.49 -6.12
N GLY A 68 -1.17 5.10 -6.98
CA GLY A 68 -1.36 5.11 -8.42
C GLY A 68 -1.41 3.69 -9.02
N CYS A 69 -0.58 2.77 -8.56
CA CYS A 69 -0.65 1.36 -8.96
C CYS A 69 -1.94 0.69 -8.46
N LEU A 70 -2.29 0.88 -7.19
CA LEU A 70 -3.51 0.30 -6.60
C LEU A 70 -4.77 0.75 -7.32
N ARG A 71 -4.90 2.04 -7.63
CA ARG A 71 -6.06 2.59 -8.35
C ARG A 71 -6.25 1.99 -9.75
N VAL A 72 -5.17 1.59 -10.42
CA VAL A 72 -5.25 0.92 -11.73
C VAL A 72 -5.65 -0.55 -11.58
N ALA A 73 -5.19 -1.22 -10.51
CA ALA A 73 -5.50 -2.62 -10.24
C ALA A 73 -6.91 -2.83 -9.63
N THR A 74 -7.55 -1.78 -9.16
CA THR A 74 -8.77 -1.88 -8.33
C THR A 74 -10.01 -1.46 -9.12
N PRO A 75 -11.13 -2.19 -9.01
CA PRO A 75 -12.42 -1.76 -9.55
C PRO A 75 -12.85 -0.38 -9.03
N ILE A 76 -13.61 0.35 -9.85
CA ILE A 76 -14.00 1.75 -9.58
C ILE A 76 -14.76 1.88 -8.25
N ASP A 77 -15.60 0.90 -7.92
CA ASP A 77 -16.43 0.90 -6.72
C ASP A 77 -15.64 0.88 -5.40
N HIS A 78 -14.38 0.43 -5.44
CA HIS A 78 -13.52 0.32 -4.26
C HIS A 78 -12.55 1.50 -4.12
N LEU A 79 -12.50 2.43 -5.07
CA LEU A 79 -11.65 3.62 -4.98
C LEU A 79 -11.94 4.50 -3.76
N PRO A 80 -13.20 4.71 -3.33
CA PRO A 80 -13.50 5.46 -2.10
C PRO A 80 -12.87 4.85 -0.84
N LEU A 81 -12.72 3.52 -0.79
CA LEU A 81 -12.07 2.83 0.33
C LEU A 81 -10.57 3.15 0.37
N ILE A 82 -9.90 3.12 -0.80
CA ILE A 82 -8.49 3.50 -0.93
C ILE A 82 -8.29 4.95 -0.44
N ASP A 83 -9.18 5.86 -0.85
CA ASP A 83 -9.08 7.27 -0.46
C ASP A 83 -9.29 7.49 1.04
N ALA A 84 -10.23 6.76 1.66
CA ALA A 84 -10.45 6.80 3.10
C ALA A 84 -9.23 6.27 3.88
N GLN A 85 -8.63 5.17 3.43
CA GLN A 85 -7.42 4.61 4.03
C GLN A 85 -6.21 5.54 3.89
N LEU A 86 -6.07 6.21 2.74
CA LEU A 86 -5.04 7.21 2.52
C LEU A 86 -5.21 8.42 3.46
N ALA A 87 -6.45 8.87 3.68
CA ALA A 87 -6.72 9.94 4.64
C ALA A 87 -6.35 9.54 6.08
N GLN A 88 -6.58 8.27 6.45
CA GLN A 88 -6.17 7.75 7.76
C GLN A 88 -4.64 7.66 7.90
N SER A 89 -3.92 7.25 6.85
CA SER A 89 -2.47 7.10 6.89
C SER A 89 -1.74 8.42 7.13
N HIS A 90 -2.26 9.55 6.64
CA HIS A 90 -1.69 10.88 6.91
C HIS A 90 -1.62 11.22 8.40
N ASN A 91 -2.57 10.74 9.21
CA ASN A 91 -2.52 10.94 10.67
C ASN A 91 -1.40 10.11 11.32
N LEU A 92 -1.21 8.86 10.86
CA LEU A 92 -0.12 8.02 11.33
C LEU A 92 1.24 8.60 10.94
N LEU A 93 1.38 9.09 9.71
CA LEU A 93 2.60 9.75 9.24
C LEU A 93 2.94 10.99 10.07
N ARG A 94 1.92 11.79 10.42
CA ARG A 94 2.10 12.90 11.33
C ARG A 94 2.61 12.44 12.70
N ASN A 95 2.07 11.36 13.25
CA ASN A 95 2.52 10.81 14.53
C ASN A 95 3.99 10.37 14.46
N TYR A 96 4.37 9.62 13.43
CA TYR A 96 5.76 9.22 13.20
C TYR A 96 6.69 10.43 13.00
N ALA A 97 6.24 11.45 12.27
CA ALA A 97 7.01 12.67 12.08
C ALA A 97 7.23 13.44 13.40
N THR A 98 6.26 13.44 14.32
CA THR A 98 6.43 14.06 15.65
C THR A 98 7.39 13.30 16.55
N GLN A 99 7.52 11.99 16.35
CA GLN A 99 8.43 11.12 17.09
C GLN A 99 9.81 11.02 16.41
N HIS A 100 10.01 11.70 15.28
CA HIS A 100 11.26 11.65 14.54
C HIS A 100 12.42 12.14 15.39
N ARG A 101 13.42 11.27 15.52
CA ARG A 101 14.74 11.61 16.03
C ARG A 101 15.74 11.21 14.96
N PRO A 102 16.62 12.12 14.51
CA PRO A 102 17.68 11.77 13.58
C PRO A 102 18.61 10.75 14.23
N VAL A 103 18.54 9.51 13.77
CA VAL A 103 19.28 8.36 14.32
C VAL A 103 20.19 7.72 13.27
N LEU A 104 19.88 7.90 11.98
CA LEU A 104 20.65 7.32 10.89
C LEU A 104 22.00 8.01 10.69
N SER A 105 23.04 7.22 10.44
CA SER A 105 24.33 7.75 10.00
C SER A 105 24.22 8.38 8.60
N PRO A 106 25.17 9.24 8.19
CA PRO A 106 25.15 9.81 6.84
C PRO A 106 25.16 8.75 5.73
N GLN A 107 25.78 7.59 5.98
CA GLN A 107 25.82 6.48 5.04
C GLN A 107 24.44 5.81 4.94
N ASP A 108 23.81 5.49 6.06
CA ASP A 108 22.49 4.85 6.08
C ASP A 108 21.42 5.75 5.45
N LYS A 109 21.55 7.07 5.60
CA LYS A 109 20.69 8.03 4.90
C LYS A 109 20.86 7.96 3.39
N HIS A 110 22.08 7.88 2.90
CA HIS A 110 22.35 7.74 1.47
C HIS A 110 21.79 6.42 0.90
N ASP A 111 21.94 5.32 1.65
CA ASP A 111 21.38 4.03 1.27
C ASP A 111 19.84 4.07 1.23
N LEU A 112 19.21 4.75 2.19
CA LEU A 112 17.76 4.98 2.21
C LEU A 112 17.31 5.83 1.01
N ASP A 113 17.99 6.93 0.71
CA ASP A 113 17.68 7.81 -0.43
C ASP A 113 17.73 7.03 -1.76
N ASN A 114 18.78 6.23 -1.93
CA ASN A 114 18.97 5.37 -3.11
C ASN A 114 17.85 4.31 -3.21
N PHE A 115 17.52 3.66 -2.08
CA PHE A 115 16.43 2.70 -2.01
C PHE A 115 15.09 3.32 -2.41
N VAL A 116 14.72 4.46 -1.81
CA VAL A 116 13.45 5.14 -2.10
C VAL A 116 13.37 5.55 -3.57
N THR A 117 14.49 6.05 -4.13
CA THR A 117 14.58 6.43 -5.55
C THR A 117 14.38 5.22 -6.47
N GLN A 118 15.09 4.12 -6.23
CA GLN A 118 14.94 2.91 -7.03
C GLN A 118 13.54 2.32 -6.93
N TYR A 119 12.98 2.30 -5.72
CA TYR A 119 11.64 1.77 -5.49
C TYR A 119 10.58 2.61 -6.21
N LEU A 120 10.72 3.94 -6.21
CA LEU A 120 9.87 4.85 -6.99
C LEU A 120 9.90 4.53 -8.49
N LEU A 121 11.10 4.34 -9.07
CA LEU A 121 11.25 3.99 -10.49
C LEU A 121 10.54 2.67 -10.83
N VAL A 122 10.67 1.66 -9.96
CA VAL A 122 10.01 0.37 -10.13
C VAL A 122 8.49 0.53 -10.08
N LEU A 123 7.95 1.31 -9.14
CA LEU A 123 6.51 1.57 -9.06
C LEU A 123 5.98 2.28 -10.31
N CYS A 124 6.71 3.28 -10.81
CA CYS A 124 6.32 3.98 -12.03
C CYS A 124 6.27 3.05 -13.24
N SER A 125 7.31 2.25 -13.47
CA SER A 125 7.34 1.26 -14.56
C SER A 125 6.24 0.21 -14.41
N PHE A 126 6.03 -0.28 -13.19
CA PHE A 126 4.97 -1.25 -12.91
C PHE A 126 3.58 -0.68 -13.18
N LYS A 127 3.32 0.58 -12.81
CA LYS A 127 2.05 1.25 -13.09
C LYS A 127 1.76 1.31 -14.58
N GLU A 128 2.74 1.69 -15.40
CA GLU A 128 2.58 1.77 -16.86
C GLU A 128 2.25 0.39 -17.46
N GLN A 129 2.97 -0.66 -17.03
CA GLN A 129 2.70 -2.03 -17.44
C GLN A 129 1.29 -2.48 -17.06
N LEU A 130 0.87 -2.16 -15.84
CA LEU A 130 -0.45 -2.51 -15.33
C LEU A 130 -1.56 -1.77 -16.09
N GLN A 131 -1.38 -0.47 -16.35
CA GLN A 131 -2.32 0.32 -17.15
C GLN A 131 -2.45 -0.23 -18.56
N GLN A 132 -1.34 -0.61 -19.18
CA GLN A 132 -1.35 -1.21 -20.51
C GLN A 132 -2.08 -2.55 -20.51
N HIS A 133 -1.85 -3.40 -19.51
CA HIS A 133 -2.50 -4.71 -19.38
C HIS A 133 -4.03 -4.58 -19.25
N VAL A 134 -4.50 -3.73 -18.34
CA VAL A 134 -5.95 -3.48 -18.15
C VAL A 134 -6.56 -2.92 -19.44
N ARG A 135 -5.87 -1.98 -20.10
CA ARG A 135 -6.34 -1.37 -21.35
C ARG A 135 -6.49 -2.41 -22.46
N VAL A 136 -5.52 -3.29 -22.65
CA VAL A 136 -5.56 -4.32 -23.69
C VAL A 136 -6.73 -5.27 -23.46
N HIS A 137 -6.88 -5.80 -22.25
CA HIS A 137 -7.99 -6.71 -21.94
C HIS A 137 -9.37 -6.04 -22.02
N ALA A 138 -9.48 -4.78 -21.62
CA ALA A 138 -10.73 -4.04 -21.79
C ALA A 138 -11.11 -3.90 -23.28
N VAL A 139 -10.13 -3.60 -24.13
CA VAL A 139 -10.35 -3.51 -25.59
C VAL A 139 -10.72 -4.87 -26.18
N GLU A 140 -10.01 -5.93 -25.81
CA GLU A 140 -10.31 -7.30 -26.25
C GLU A 140 -11.73 -7.72 -25.86
N ALA A 141 -12.14 -7.44 -24.62
CA ALA A 141 -13.49 -7.71 -24.15
C ALA A 141 -14.54 -6.95 -24.96
N VAL A 142 -14.32 -5.66 -25.23
CA VAL A 142 -15.23 -4.84 -26.05
C VAL A 142 -15.33 -5.39 -27.48
N MET A 143 -14.20 -5.81 -28.07
CA MET A 143 -14.19 -6.41 -29.40
C MET A 143 -14.97 -7.72 -29.44
N ALA A 144 -14.75 -8.61 -28.47
CA ALA A 144 -15.50 -9.86 -28.34
C ALA A 144 -17.01 -9.61 -28.16
N CYS A 145 -17.40 -8.62 -27.35
CA CYS A 145 -18.80 -8.23 -27.20
C CYS A 145 -19.41 -7.77 -28.54
N ARG A 146 -18.70 -6.97 -29.32
CA ARG A 146 -19.16 -6.54 -30.65
C ARG A 146 -19.32 -7.69 -31.62
N GLU A 147 -18.41 -8.67 -31.60
CA GLU A 147 -18.52 -9.86 -32.44
C GLU A 147 -19.75 -10.71 -32.09
N ILE A 148 -20.05 -10.83 -30.78
CA ILE A 148 -21.28 -11.49 -30.30
C ILE A 148 -22.52 -10.72 -30.76
N GLU A 149 -22.55 -9.40 -30.59
CA GLU A 149 -23.65 -8.53 -31.04
C GLU A 149 -23.89 -8.64 -32.55
N GLN A 150 -22.82 -8.62 -33.35
CA GLN A 150 -22.91 -8.79 -34.81
C GLN A 150 -23.48 -10.16 -35.16
N SER A 151 -23.01 -11.22 -34.51
CA SER A 151 -23.51 -12.58 -34.75
C SER A 151 -25.00 -12.71 -34.42
N LEU A 152 -25.46 -12.05 -33.34
CA LEU A 152 -26.88 -12.00 -32.98
C LEU A 152 -27.70 -11.21 -34.01
N HIS A 153 -27.18 -10.07 -34.48
CA HIS A 153 -27.82 -9.27 -35.51
C HIS A 153 -27.99 -10.06 -36.82
N ASP A 154 -26.93 -10.74 -37.27
CA ASP A 154 -26.96 -11.54 -38.49
C ASP A 154 -27.97 -12.69 -38.41
N LEU A 155 -28.11 -13.31 -37.23
CA LEU A 155 -29.05 -14.42 -37.00
C LEU A 155 -30.50 -13.94 -36.90
N THR A 156 -30.73 -12.78 -36.31
CA THR A 156 -32.09 -12.24 -36.09
C THR A 156 -32.64 -11.50 -37.30
N GLY A 157 -31.80 -11.17 -38.29
CA GLY A 157 -32.25 -10.64 -39.57
C GLY A 157 -33.05 -9.35 -39.46
N MET A 158 -32.76 -8.51 -38.46
CA MET A 158 -33.35 -7.17 -38.34
C MET A 158 -32.80 -6.26 -39.44
N HIS A 159 -33.24 -6.51 -40.66
CA HIS A 159 -33.27 -5.50 -41.70
C HIS A 159 -34.33 -4.49 -41.24
N ASP A 160 -33.91 -3.35 -40.69
CA ASP A 160 -34.78 -2.18 -40.53
C ASP A 160 -35.41 -1.86 -41.90
N THR A 161 -36.65 -2.30 -42.10
CA THR A 161 -37.57 -1.86 -43.17
C THR A 161 -38.98 -1.80 -42.63
#